data_AF-K9SCR3-F1
#
_entry.id   AF-K9SCR3-F1
#
_cell.length_a   1.000
_cell.length_b   1.000
_cell.length_c   1.000
_cell.angle_alpha   90.00
_cell.angle_beta   90.00
_cell.angle_gamma   90.00
#
_symmetry.space_group_name_H-M   'P 1'
#
loop_
_entity.id
_entity.type
_entity.pdbx_description
1 polymer ?
#
loop_
_entity_poly.entity_id
_entity_poly.type
_entity_poly.pdbx_seq_one_letter_code
_entity_poly.pdbx_strand_id
1 'polypeptide(L)' 'MSRKCQLTGKKANNAYAISHSHRRTKKLQEVNLQWKRLWWAEGNRWVRLRLSTKAIKTLEHKSLSAFAKEAGIDLNKF' A
#
# COMPACT_ATOMS: atom_id res chain seq x y z
N MET A 1 6.41 0.66 -12.79
CA MET A 1 5.70 0.05 -11.64
C MET A 1 4.32 0.68 -11.49
N SER A 2 3.26 -0.13 -11.44
CA SER A 2 1.91 0.36 -11.16
C SER A 2 1.82 0.96 -9.75
N ARG A 3 1.05 2.06 -9.56
CA ARG A 3 0.81 2.69 -8.24
C ARG A 3 -0.14 1.84 -7.40
N LYS A 4 0.35 0.69 -6.94
CA LYS A 4 -0.36 -0.28 -6.09
C LYS A 4 0.40 -0.47 -4.79
N CYS A 5 -0.32 -0.58 -3.68
CA CYS A 5 0.29 -1.01 -2.42
C CYS A 5 0.75 -2.47 -2.57
N GLN A 6 2.00 -2.77 -2.23
CA GLN A 6 2.53 -4.12 -2.39
C GLN A 6 1.80 -5.11 -1.48
N LEU A 7 1.62 -4.82 -0.18
CA LEU A 7 0.93 -5.71 0.77
C LEU A 7 -0.58 -5.80 0.54
N THR A 8 -1.30 -4.67 0.55
CA THR A 8 -2.77 -4.68 0.53
C THR A 8 -3.38 -4.66 -0.86
N GLY A 9 -2.56 -4.47 -1.90
CA GLY A 9 -3.04 -4.38 -3.27
C GLY A 9 -3.93 -3.17 -3.59
N LYS A 10 -4.06 -2.20 -2.67
CA LYS A 10 -4.86 -0.99 -2.89
C LYS A 10 -4.36 -0.23 -4.12
N LYS A 11 -5.32 0.12 -4.99
CA LYS A 11 -5.12 0.89 -6.23
C LYS A 11 -5.93 2.19 -6.18
N ALA A 12 -5.64 3.09 -7.11
CA ALA A 12 -6.37 4.34 -7.24
C ALA A 12 -7.87 4.09 -7.45
N ASN A 13 -8.69 5.00 -6.93
CA ASN A 13 -10.14 4.99 -7.11
C ASN A 13 -10.53 5.97 -8.23
N ASN A 14 -11.54 5.60 -9.03
CA ASN A 14 -12.14 6.48 -10.02
C ASN A 14 -13.20 7.35 -9.33
N ALA A 15 -13.02 8.66 -9.36
CA ALA A 15 -13.94 9.61 -8.75
C ALA A 15 -14.23 10.80 -9.67
N TYR A 16 -15.02 11.76 -9.16
CA TYR A 16 -15.24 13.05 -9.80
C TYR A 16 -14.87 14.18 -8.85
N ALA A 17 -14.36 15.28 -9.41
CA ALA A 17 -14.37 16.57 -8.73
C ALA A 17 -15.64 17.32 -9.16
N ILE A 18 -16.41 17.78 -8.17
CA ILE A 18 -17.70 18.46 -8.35
C ILE A 18 -17.48 19.95 -8.06
N SER A 19 -17.85 20.82 -8.99
CA SER A 19 -17.83 22.27 -8.77
C SER A 19 -19.05 22.74 -7.97
N HIS A 20 -19.05 24.01 -7.54
CA HIS A 20 -20.22 24.64 -6.91
C HIS A 20 -21.49 24.52 -7.78
N SER A 21 -21.35 24.70 -9.10
CA SER A 21 -22.41 24.51 -10.11
C SER A 21 -22.66 23.05 -10.52
N HIS A 22 -22.19 22.07 -9.73
CA HIS A 22 -22.34 20.64 -9.98
C HIS A 22 -21.74 20.10 -11.28
N ARG A 23 -20.79 20.82 -11.90
CA ARG A 23 -20.04 20.29 -13.06
C ARG A 23 -19.11 19.17 -12.57
N ARG A 24 -19.24 18.00 -13.19
CA ARG A 24 -18.48 16.79 -12.84
C ARG A 24 -17.29 16.62 -13.76
N THR A 25 -16.08 16.64 -13.21
CA THR A 25 -14.84 16.36 -13.93
C THR A 25 -14.23 15.06 -13.43
N LYS A 26 -13.78 14.18 -14.33
CA LYS A 26 -13.17 12.90 -13.96
C LYS A 26 -11.88 13.16 -13.18
N LYS A 27 -11.72 12.50 -12.03
CA LYS A 27 -10.52 12.60 -11.18
C LYS A 27 -10.15 11.24 -10.62
N LEU A 28 -8.87 10.86 -10.76
CA LEU A 28 -8.32 9.71 -10.07
C LEU A 28 -7.92 10.10 -8.64
N GLN A 29 -8.42 9.35 -7.66
CA GLN A 29 -8.00 9.46 -6.27
C GLN A 29 -6.88 8.44 -6.03
N GLU A 30 -5.65 8.93 -5.91
CA GLU A 30 -4.48 8.09 -5.70
C GLU A 30 -4.40 7.55 -4.27
N VAL A 31 -3.78 6.39 -4.11
CA VAL A 31 -3.46 5.84 -2.80
C VAL A 31 -2.24 6.58 -2.24
N ASN A 32 -2.28 6.95 -0.96
CA ASN A 32 -1.13 7.50 -0.23
C ASN A 32 -0.07 6.39 -0.02
N LEU A 33 0.80 6.23 -1.02
CA LEU A 33 1.88 5.25 -1.06
C LEU A 33 3.20 5.89 -0.63
N GLN A 34 3.89 5.24 0.29
CA GLN A 34 5.17 5.66 0.83
C GLN A 34 6.19 4.51 0.72
N TRP A 35 7.45 4.85 0.49
CA TRP A 35 8.53 3.88 0.60
C TRP A 35 8.93 3.75 2.07
N LYS A 36 8.86 2.54 2.62
CA LYS A 36 9.24 2.27 4.01
C LYS A 36 10.13 1.04 4.07
N ARG A 37 11.21 1.13 4.86
CA ARG A 37 12.03 -0.02 5.24
C ARG A 37 11.41 -0.66 6.46
N LEU A 38 11.23 -1.98 6.41
CA LEU A 38 10.67 -2.78 7.47
C LEU A 38 11.63 -3.90 7.83
N TRP A 39 11.77 -4.19 9.12
CA TRP A 39 12.58 -5.30 9.59
C TRP A 39 11.79 -6.60 9.41
N TRP A 40 12.42 -7.60 8.80
CA TRP A 40 11.88 -8.95 8.68
C TRP A 40 12.71 -9.89 9.54
N ALA A 41 12.10 -10.37 10.63
CA ALA A 41 12.79 -11.18 11.62
C ALA A 41 13.23 -12.55 11.10
N GLU A 42 12.38 -13.24 10.33
CA GLU A 42 12.70 -14.60 9.82
C GLU A 42 13.84 -14.59 8.80
N GLY A 43 13.94 -13.55 7.98
CA GLY A 43 15.05 -13.38 7.03
C GLY A 43 16.20 -12.53 7.55
N ASN A 44 16.17 -12.12 8.82
CA ASN A 44 17.16 -11.27 9.50
C ASN A 44 17.65 -10.07 8.66
N ARG A 45 16.72 -9.36 8.01
CA ARG A 45 17.08 -8.27 7.07
C ARG A 45 16.02 -7.19 6.98
N TRP A 46 16.43 -6.05 6.42
CA TRP A 46 15.52 -4.97 6.05
C TRP A 46 14.93 -5.20 4.66
N VAL A 47 13.61 -5.09 4.54
CA VAL A 47 12.88 -5.15 3.28
C VAL A 47 12.33 -3.77 2.96
N ARG A 48 12.60 -3.25 1.75
CA ARG A 48 12.07 -1.95 1.32
C ARG A 48 10.81 -2.14 0.49
N LEU A 49 9.66 -1.76 1.04
CA LEU A 49 8.37 -1.91 0.38
C LEU A 49 7.70 -0.56 0.10
N ARG A 50 6.91 -0.52 -0.98
CA ARG A 50 6.00 0.58 -1.31
C ARG A 50 4.63 0.29 -0.74
N LEU A 51 4.29 0.97 0.35
CA LEU A 51 3.15 0.66 1.20
C LEU A 51 2.18 1.82 1.30
N SER A 52 0.89 1.50 1.38
CA SER A 52 -0.12 2.48 1.79
C SER A 52 0.02 2.81 3.28
N THR A 53 -0.28 4.04 3.68
CA THR A 53 -0.30 4.42 5.11
C THR A 53 -1.19 3.54 5.98
N LYS A 54 -2.32 3.06 5.43
CA LYS A 54 -3.19 2.09 6.11
C LYS A 54 -2.48 0.75 6.38
N ALA A 55 -1.69 0.26 5.43
CA ALA A 55 -0.90 -0.97 5.61
C ALA A 55 0.20 -0.77 6.65
N ILE A 56 0.81 0.42 6.71
CA ILE A 56 1.78 0.76 7.76
C ILE A 56 1.14 0.68 9.14
N LYS A 57 -0.06 1.23 9.31
CA LYS A 57 -0.81 1.13 10.56
C LYS A 57 -1.14 -0.33 10.93
N THR A 58 -1.49 -1.17 9.96
CA THR A 58 -1.75 -2.59 10.23
C THR A 58 -0.50 -3.33 10.71
N LEU A 59 0.69 -2.96 10.21
CA LEU A 59 1.97 -3.55 10.62
C LEU A 59 2.38 -3.20 12.05
N GLU A 60 1.78 -2.20 12.68
CA GLU A 60 2.02 -1.89 14.09
C GLU A 60 1.38 -2.93 15.02
N HIS A 61 0.28 -3.55 14.58
CA HIS A 61 -0.45 -4.55 15.36
C HIS A 61 -0.20 -5.99 14.88
N LYS A 62 0.30 -6.16 13.65
CA LYS A 62 0.48 -7.45 13.01
C LYS A 62 1.90 -7.61 12.50
N SER A 63 2.47 -8.80 12.67
CA SER A 63 3.82 -9.09 12.16
C SER A 63 3.87 -9.03 10.63
N LEU A 64 5.03 -8.63 10.11
CA LEU A 64 5.26 -8.51 8.66
C LEU A 64 5.08 -9.85 7.94
N SER A 65 5.61 -10.94 8.51
CA SER A 65 5.53 -12.28 7.92
C SER A 65 4.08 -12.77 7.80
N ALA A 66 3.28 -12.61 8.87
CA ALA A 66 1.88 -13.02 8.86
C ALA A 66 1.09 -12.24 7.81
N PHE A 67 1.34 -10.94 7.72
CA PHE A 67 0.63 -10.09 6.76
C PHE A 67 1.05 -10.35 5.31
N ALA A 68 2.34 -10.63 5.06
CA ALA A 68 2.83 -11.01 3.75
C ALA A 68 2.27 -12.37 3.28
N LYS A 69 2.16 -13.34 4.21
CA LYS A 69 1.56 -14.66 3.94
C LYS A 69 0.10 -14.55 3.51
N GLU A 70 -0.69 -13.74 4.21
CA GLU A 70 -2.08 -13.47 3.83
C GLU A 70 -2.22 -12.79 2.47
N ALA A 71 -1.29 -11.88 2.16
CA ALA A 71 -1.26 -11.22 0.88
C ALA A 71 -0.72 -12.11 -0.26
N GLY A 72 -0.21 -13.31 0.03
CA GLY A 72 0.40 -14.22 -0.95
C GLY A 72 1.71 -13.68 -1.54
N ILE A 73 2.46 -12.89 -0.76
CA ILE A 73 3.66 -12.21 -1.23
C ILE A 73 4.91 -12.90 -0.68
N ASP A 74 5.83 -13.20 -1.58
CA ASP A 74 7.15 -13.69 -1.22
C ASP A 74 8.07 -12.50 -0.90
N LEU A 75 8.47 -12.40 0.37
CA LEU A 75 9.35 -11.33 0.86
C LEU A 75 10.77 -11.46 0.30
N ASN A 76 11.22 -12.64 -0.12
CA ASN A 76 12.57 -12.88 -0.66
C ASN A 76 12.83 -12.18 -1.98
N LYS A 77 11.79 -11.76 -2.69
CA LYS A 77 11.89 -11.07 -3.98
C LYS A 77 12.19 -9.57 -3.87
N PHE A 78 12.27 -9.04 -2.65
CA PHE A 78 12.41 -7.61 -2.34
C PHE A 78 13.70 -7.26 -1.60
#